data_AF-A0A6I5X4S6-F1
#
_entry.id   AF-A0A6I5X4S6-F1
#
_cell.length_a   1.000
_cell.length_b   1.000
_cell.length_c   1.000
_cell.angle_alpha   90.00
_cell.angle_beta   90.00
_cell.angle_gamma   90.00
#
_symmetry.space_group_name_H-M   'P 1'
#
loop_
_entity.id
_entity.type
_entity.pdbx_description
1 polymer ?
#
loop_
_entity_poly.entity_id
_entity_poly.type
_entity_poly.pdbx_seq_one_letter_code
_entity_poly.pdbx_strand_id
1 'polypeptide(L)'
;MPAHAKGAITDGEVRSIMARINATGHVSRADRAALLTRPEVAAQIVDPSSGVLKQEPAGASPAGQPRLVAPAYATRSSSADRYIQYSSITGATVLDYHFTIYWTYNGSTVTAQPQRGHYLRTSAPGIYDRGFTNNTAYANLPGPYAYTVTMQATWEQCIIKWGCVASGNPFTQFGVYFDGTYHIVQRQ
;
A
#
# COMPACT_ATOMS: atom_id res chain seq x y z
N MET A 1 26.94 15.95 -35.36
CA MET A 1 25.56 15.42 -35.28
C MET A 1 25.57 14.26 -34.28
N PRO A 2 24.83 14.32 -33.17
CA PRO A 2 24.85 13.24 -32.19
C PRO A 2 24.09 12.04 -32.75
N ALA A 3 24.67 10.85 -32.59
CA ALA A 3 24.11 9.60 -33.07
C ALA A 3 22.81 9.27 -32.32
N HIS A 4 21.69 9.18 -33.06
CA HIS A 4 20.46 8.59 -32.53
C HIS A 4 20.73 7.10 -32.24
N ALA A 5 20.75 6.73 -30.97
CA ALA A 5 20.68 5.34 -30.55
C ALA A 5 19.45 4.69 -31.20
N LYS A 6 19.60 3.42 -31.60
CA LYS A 6 18.61 2.63 -32.33
C LYS A 6 17.22 2.71 -31.66
N GLY A 7 16.42 3.66 -32.15
CA GLY A 7 14.98 3.86 -32.00
C GLY A 7 14.41 3.99 -30.59
N ALA A 8 14.63 5.10 -29.90
CA ALA A 8 13.77 5.46 -28.77
C ALA A 8 12.30 5.53 -29.25
N ILE A 9 11.37 4.99 -28.45
CA ILE A 9 9.95 4.96 -28.82
C ILE A 9 9.36 6.37 -28.97
N THR A 10 8.43 6.52 -29.91
CA THR A 10 7.72 7.78 -30.18
C THR A 10 6.75 8.14 -29.05
N ASP A 11 6.32 9.41 -29.00
CA ASP A 11 5.26 9.86 -28.07
C ASP A 11 3.92 9.13 -28.30
N GLY A 12 3.65 8.67 -29.52
CA GLY A 12 2.47 7.86 -29.84
C GLY A 12 2.55 6.48 -29.19
N GLU A 13 3.70 5.81 -29.31
CA GLU A 13 3.95 4.51 -28.69
C GLU A 13 3.91 4.60 -27.17
N VAL A 14 4.49 5.66 -26.57
CA VAL A 14 4.39 5.94 -25.14
C VAL A 14 2.93 6.01 -24.68
N ARG A 15 2.07 6.75 -25.39
CA ARG A 15 0.63 6.83 -25.06
C ARG A 15 -0.06 5.48 -25.17
N SER A 16 0.24 4.69 -26.19
CA SER A 16 -0.32 3.35 -26.34
C SER A 16 0.12 2.40 -25.21
N ILE A 17 1.38 2.49 -24.77
CA ILE A 17 1.88 1.73 -23.63
C ILE A 17 1.14 2.14 -22.35
N MET A 18 1.04 3.44 -22.07
CA MET A 18 0.35 3.95 -20.88
C MET A 18 -1.13 3.56 -20.83
N ALA A 19 -1.82 3.62 -21.98
CA ALA A 19 -3.21 3.15 -22.06
C ALA A 19 -3.33 1.66 -21.71
N ARG A 20 -2.39 0.81 -22.15
CA ARG A 20 -2.34 -0.61 -21.76
C ARG A 20 -2.07 -0.80 -20.27
N ILE A 21 -1.10 -0.06 -19.71
CA ILE A 21 -0.78 -0.12 -18.28
C ILE A 21 -2.01 0.26 -17.45
N ASN A 22 -2.66 1.37 -17.80
CA ASN A 22 -3.86 1.83 -17.09
C ASN A 22 -5.01 0.82 -17.17
N ALA A 23 -5.21 0.20 -18.34
CA ALA A 23 -6.29 -0.78 -18.53
C ALA A 23 -6.03 -2.11 -17.81
N THR A 24 -4.77 -2.53 -17.69
CA THR A 24 -4.41 -3.86 -17.18
C THR A 24 -3.88 -3.85 -15.76
N GLY A 25 -3.46 -2.71 -15.23
CA GLY A 25 -2.72 -2.62 -13.97
C GLY A 25 -1.34 -3.28 -14.03
N HIS A 26 -0.81 -3.58 -15.23
CA HIS A 26 0.43 -4.33 -15.39
C HIS A 26 1.30 -3.74 -16.50
N VAL A 27 2.62 -3.85 -16.30
CA VAL A 27 3.62 -3.46 -17.29
C VAL A 27 4.22 -4.72 -17.89
N SER A 28 3.91 -4.99 -19.17
CA SER A 28 4.51 -6.14 -19.85
C SER A 28 6.03 -6.01 -19.99
N ARG A 29 6.74 -7.13 -20.16
CA ARG A 29 8.21 -7.10 -20.37
C ARG A 29 8.59 -6.27 -21.61
N ALA A 30 7.81 -6.35 -22.67
CA ALA A 30 8.03 -5.58 -23.90
C ALA A 30 7.78 -4.08 -23.67
N ASP A 31 6.69 -3.71 -22.99
CA ASP A 31 6.38 -2.32 -22.65
C ASP A 31 7.43 -1.71 -21.73
N ARG A 32 7.91 -2.47 -20.74
CA ARG A 32 9.02 -2.04 -19.89
C ARG A 32 10.28 -1.79 -20.71
N ALA A 33 10.68 -2.73 -21.56
CA ALA A 33 11.88 -2.58 -22.39
C ALA A 33 11.77 -1.35 -23.31
N ALA A 34 10.59 -1.13 -23.90
CA ALA A 34 10.29 0.03 -24.72
C ALA A 34 10.40 1.34 -23.93
N LEU A 35 9.76 1.43 -22.76
CA LEU A 35 9.83 2.60 -21.88
C LEU A 35 11.26 2.89 -21.40
N LEU A 36 12.07 1.86 -21.14
CA LEU A 36 13.46 2.03 -20.73
C LEU A 36 14.36 2.64 -21.81
N THR A 37 13.93 2.68 -23.09
CA THR A 37 14.60 3.49 -24.13
C THR A 37 14.39 5.00 -23.95
N ARG A 38 13.47 5.39 -23.06
CA ARG A 38 13.12 6.77 -22.68
C ARG A 38 13.15 6.94 -21.16
N PRO A 39 14.34 6.98 -20.55
CA PRO A 39 14.48 7.01 -19.10
C PRO A 39 13.79 8.22 -18.45
N GLU A 40 13.69 9.35 -19.16
CA GLU A 40 12.99 10.55 -18.69
C GLU A 40 11.49 10.34 -18.52
N VAL A 41 10.89 9.45 -19.31
CA VAL A 41 9.47 9.07 -19.20
C VAL A 41 9.32 7.91 -18.21
N ALA A 42 10.17 6.89 -18.31
CA ALA A 42 10.12 5.71 -17.44
C ALA A 42 10.26 6.06 -15.95
N ALA A 43 11.11 7.02 -15.60
CA ALA A 43 11.30 7.46 -14.22
C ALA A 43 10.05 8.11 -13.61
N GLN A 44 9.15 8.65 -14.43
CA GLN A 44 7.93 9.31 -13.96
C GLN A 44 6.77 8.34 -13.73
N ILE A 45 6.82 7.13 -14.30
CA ILE A 45 5.69 6.19 -14.26
C ILE A 45 5.89 5.22 -13.10
N VAL A 46 4.91 5.16 -12.20
CA VAL A 46 4.82 4.10 -11.18
C VAL A 46 4.53 2.77 -11.88
N ASP A 47 5.25 1.72 -11.52
CA ASP A 47 4.93 0.35 -11.91
C ASP A 47 3.90 -0.24 -10.94
N PRO A 48 2.63 -0.44 -11.34
CA PRO A 48 1.62 -0.96 -10.42
C PRO A 48 1.87 -2.42 -10.01
N SER A 49 2.67 -3.16 -10.79
CA SER A 49 3.04 -4.55 -10.50
C SER A 49 4.23 -4.67 -9.54
N SER A 50 4.91 -3.57 -9.22
CA SER A 50 6.05 -3.55 -8.31
C SER A 50 5.68 -3.56 -6.83
N GLY A 51 4.38 -3.60 -6.50
CA GLY A 51 3.89 -3.49 -5.14
C GLY A 51 4.47 -4.57 -4.23
N VAL A 52 5.29 -4.14 -3.26
CA VAL A 52 5.83 -5.02 -2.21
C VAL A 52 5.23 -4.62 -0.88
N LEU A 53 4.59 -5.58 -0.21
CA LEU A 53 4.10 -5.37 1.16
C LEU A 53 5.28 -5.14 2.10
N LYS A 54 5.21 -4.03 2.84
CA LYS A 54 6.13 -3.63 3.88
C LYS A 54 5.38 -3.45 5.19
N GLN A 55 6.11 -3.62 6.26
CA GLN A 55 5.65 -3.40 7.60
C GLN A 55 6.50 -2.28 8.19
N GLU A 56 5.88 -1.18 8.62
CA GLU A 56 6.58 -0.34 9.59
C GLU A 56 6.78 -1.19 10.85
N PRO A 57 7.97 -1.18 11.47
CA PRO A 57 8.19 -1.86 12.74
C PRO A 57 7.03 -1.47 13.65
N ALA A 58 6.31 -2.48 14.19
CA ALA A 58 5.32 -2.19 15.20
C ALA A 58 6.07 -1.38 16.27
N GLY A 59 5.64 -0.15 16.52
CA GLY A 59 6.25 0.68 17.56
C GLY A 59 6.43 -0.21 18.76
N ALA A 60 7.68 -0.44 19.15
CA ALA A 60 8.02 -1.44 20.14
C ALA A 60 7.10 -1.20 21.33
N SER A 61 6.25 -2.18 21.64
CA SER A 61 5.76 -2.26 23.01
C SER A 61 7.05 -2.25 23.86
N PRO A 62 7.25 -1.29 24.77
CA PRO A 62 8.56 -1.03 25.37
C PRO A 62 9.11 -2.33 25.96
N ALA A 63 10.00 -2.97 25.21
CA ALA A 63 10.59 -4.24 25.57
C ALA A 63 11.63 -3.91 26.64
N GLY A 64 11.27 -4.13 27.91
CA GLY A 64 12.17 -3.93 29.03
C GLY A 64 11.68 -2.97 30.12
N GLN A 65 10.49 -2.36 30.00
CA GLN A 65 9.86 -1.86 31.22
C GLN A 65 9.31 -3.05 32.02
N PRO A 66 9.59 -3.14 33.33
CA PRO A 66 8.92 -4.10 34.18
C PRO A 66 7.42 -4.01 33.90
N ARG A 67 6.77 -5.14 33.61
CA ARG A 67 5.31 -5.21 33.64
C ARG A 67 4.90 -4.81 35.05
N LEU A 68 4.63 -3.52 35.26
CA LEU A 68 3.75 -3.12 36.34
C LEU A 68 2.46 -3.87 36.04
N VAL A 69 2.15 -4.82 36.93
CA VAL A 69 0.87 -5.50 36.96
C VAL A 69 -0.13 -4.40 37.29
N ALA A 70 -0.53 -3.65 36.25
CA ALA A 70 -1.70 -2.81 36.32
C ALA A 70 -2.84 -3.75 36.75
N PRO A 71 -3.71 -3.30 37.67
CA PRO A 71 -4.85 -4.12 38.07
C PRO A 71 -5.57 -4.60 36.81
N ALA A 72 -6.07 -5.83 36.87
CA ALA A 72 -6.93 -6.38 35.83
C ALA A 72 -7.94 -5.28 35.40
N TYR A 73 -8.17 -5.14 34.09
CA TYR A 73 -9.10 -4.17 33.48
C TYR A 73 -8.59 -2.75 33.12
N ALA A 74 -7.28 -2.45 33.18
CA ALA A 74 -6.79 -1.19 32.59
C ALA A 74 -6.94 -1.20 31.05
N THR A 75 -7.78 -0.32 30.52
CA THR A 75 -7.96 -0.10 29.08
C THR A 75 -6.68 0.45 28.45
N ARG A 76 -6.21 -0.18 27.37
CA ARG A 76 -5.02 0.15 26.59
C ARG A 76 -5.39 0.34 25.13
N SER A 77 -4.56 1.07 24.40
CA SER A 77 -4.71 1.25 22.96
C SER A 77 -3.48 0.81 22.21
N SER A 78 -3.68 0.34 20.98
CA SER A 78 -2.62 -0.13 20.09
C SER A 78 -2.94 0.28 18.66
N SER A 79 -1.91 0.34 17.82
CA SER A 79 -2.03 0.61 16.39
C SER A 79 -1.13 -0.30 15.57
N ALA A 80 -1.45 -0.41 14.29
CA ALA A 80 -0.58 -1.03 13.30
C ALA A 80 -0.60 -0.20 12.02
N ASP A 81 0.57 -0.04 11.43
CA ASP A 81 0.76 0.56 10.10
C ASP A 81 1.38 -0.50 9.17
N ARG A 82 0.81 -0.63 7.98
CA ARG A 82 1.31 -1.44 6.89
C ARG A 82 1.27 -0.62 5.63
N TYR A 83 2.26 -0.80 4.78
CA TYR A 83 2.27 -0.09 3.52
C TYR A 83 2.70 -0.98 2.37
N ILE A 84 2.14 -0.72 1.19
CA ILE A 84 2.58 -1.34 -0.04
C ILE A 84 3.47 -0.32 -0.74
N GLN A 85 4.74 -0.71 -0.91
CA GLN A 85 5.74 0.11 -1.56
C GLN A 85 5.76 -0.18 -3.05
N TYR A 86 5.65 0.86 -3.86
CA TYR A 86 5.71 0.82 -5.31
C TYR A 86 6.95 1.56 -5.82
N SER A 87 7.52 1.01 -6.88
CA SER A 87 8.66 1.56 -7.60
C SER A 87 8.24 2.13 -8.94
N SER A 88 9.05 3.01 -9.51
CA SER A 88 8.91 3.44 -10.90
C SER A 88 9.29 2.31 -11.87
N ILE A 89 9.08 2.53 -13.17
CA ILE A 89 9.56 1.61 -14.23
C ILE A 89 11.08 1.41 -14.15
N THR A 90 11.82 2.43 -13.71
CA THR A 90 13.28 2.40 -13.51
C THR A 90 13.72 1.75 -12.19
N GLY A 91 12.79 1.39 -11.30
CA GLY A 91 13.07 0.69 -10.05
C GLY A 91 13.31 1.59 -8.83
N ALA A 92 13.14 2.91 -8.94
CA ALA A 92 13.22 3.80 -7.80
C ALA A 92 11.91 3.75 -6.99
N THR A 93 11.97 3.65 -5.66
CA THR A 93 10.79 3.78 -4.80
C THR A 93 10.18 5.17 -4.95
N VAL A 94 8.86 5.23 -5.20
CA VAL A 94 8.15 6.49 -5.49
C VAL A 94 6.84 6.65 -4.73
N LEU A 95 6.23 5.56 -4.27
CA LEU A 95 4.96 5.58 -3.58
C LEU A 95 4.93 4.52 -2.48
N ASP A 96 4.62 4.93 -1.27
CA ASP A 96 4.22 4.06 -0.17
C ASP A 96 2.73 4.29 0.12
N TYR A 97 1.90 3.26 -0.05
CA TYR A 97 0.47 3.31 0.24
C TYR A 97 0.17 2.65 1.58
N HIS A 98 -0.14 3.46 2.60
CA HIS A 98 -0.29 3.04 3.99
C HIS A 98 -1.74 2.68 4.34
N PHE A 99 -1.90 1.64 5.14
CA PHE A 99 -3.12 1.25 5.84
C PHE A 99 -2.83 1.20 7.33
N THR A 100 -3.65 1.91 8.08
CA THR A 100 -3.53 2.00 9.52
C THR A 100 -4.77 1.45 10.20
N ILE A 101 -4.55 0.76 11.31
CA ILE A 101 -5.61 0.38 12.24
C ILE A 101 -5.24 0.83 13.65
N TYR A 102 -6.26 1.21 14.42
CA TYR A 102 -6.14 1.59 15.82
C TYR A 102 -7.25 0.90 16.62
N TRP A 103 -6.93 0.31 17.77
CA TRP A 103 -7.90 -0.41 18.59
C TRP A 103 -7.61 -0.26 20.08
N THR A 104 -8.63 -0.58 20.87
CA THR A 104 -8.58 -0.49 22.33
C THR A 104 -8.94 -1.84 22.94
N TYR A 105 -8.23 -2.26 23.99
CA TYR A 105 -8.35 -3.57 24.64
C TYR A 105 -8.07 -3.48 26.15
N ASN A 106 -8.57 -4.43 26.94
CA ASN A 106 -8.39 -4.45 28.41
C ASN A 106 -7.54 -5.64 28.90
N GLY A 107 -6.79 -6.27 28.00
CA GLY A 107 -5.94 -7.44 28.26
C GLY A 107 -6.65 -8.79 28.08
N SER A 108 -7.98 -8.83 28.07
CA SER A 108 -8.75 -10.06 27.82
C SER A 108 -9.74 -9.94 26.65
N THR A 109 -10.11 -8.72 26.26
CA THR A 109 -10.93 -8.48 25.06
C THR A 109 -10.58 -7.16 24.40
N VAL A 110 -10.90 -7.06 23.11
CA VAL A 110 -10.96 -5.79 22.37
C VAL A 110 -12.28 -5.11 22.73
N THR A 111 -12.19 -3.90 23.28
CA THR A 111 -13.35 -3.19 23.85
C THR A 111 -14.07 -2.29 22.86
N ALA A 112 -13.48 -2.05 21.69
CA ALA A 112 -14.06 -1.25 20.62
C ALA A 112 -13.62 -1.75 19.25
N GLN A 113 -14.51 -1.65 18.26
CA GLN A 113 -14.17 -1.97 16.88
C GLN A 113 -12.95 -1.15 16.41
N PRO A 114 -11.96 -1.77 15.74
CA PRO A 114 -10.78 -1.06 15.30
C PRO A 114 -11.13 0.11 14.37
N GLN A 115 -10.60 1.31 14.64
CA GLN A 115 -10.59 2.43 13.70
C GLN A 115 -9.62 2.14 12.56
N ARG A 116 -9.90 2.66 11.37
CA ARG A 116 -9.27 2.28 10.11
C ARG A 116 -8.99 3.51 9.28
N GLY A 117 -7.77 3.66 8.78
CA GLY A 117 -7.35 4.78 7.93
C GLY A 117 -6.38 4.34 6.83
N HIS A 118 -6.19 5.21 5.84
CA HIS A 118 -5.15 5.06 4.82
C HIS A 118 -4.57 6.43 4.48
N TYR A 119 -3.35 6.42 3.94
CA TYR A 119 -2.72 7.62 3.39
C TYR A 119 -1.60 7.22 2.43
N LEU A 120 -1.18 8.16 1.58
CA LEU A 120 -0.06 7.98 0.66
C LEU A 120 1.14 8.83 1.08
N ARG A 121 2.34 8.27 0.93
CA ARG A 121 3.60 9.03 0.89
C ARG A 121 4.17 8.86 -0.51
N THR A 122 4.45 9.96 -1.20
CA THR A 122 4.92 9.91 -2.58
C THR A 122 6.00 10.95 -2.83
N SER A 123 7.01 10.58 -3.61
CA SER A 123 7.97 11.52 -4.22
C SER A 123 7.61 11.85 -5.67
N ALA A 124 6.71 11.08 -6.28
CA ALA A 124 6.24 11.29 -7.64
C ALA A 124 5.04 12.27 -7.67
N PRO A 125 5.05 13.27 -8.58
CA PRO A 125 3.91 14.15 -8.76
C PRO A 125 2.74 13.42 -9.43
N GLY A 126 1.53 13.95 -9.24
CA GLY A 126 0.34 13.46 -9.94
C GLY A 126 -0.18 12.11 -9.45
N ILE A 127 0.18 11.70 -8.22
CA ILE A 127 -0.46 10.57 -7.55
C ILE A 127 -1.66 11.07 -6.75
N TYR A 128 -2.82 10.46 -6.99
CA TYR A 128 -4.07 10.78 -6.35
C TYR A 128 -4.61 9.57 -5.60
N ASP A 129 -5.08 9.82 -4.37
CA ASP A 129 -5.88 8.87 -3.62
C ASP A 129 -7.32 8.88 -4.16
N ARG A 130 -7.87 7.70 -4.44
CA ARG A 130 -9.28 7.52 -4.82
C ARG A 130 -10.11 6.96 -3.67
N GLY A 131 -9.50 6.74 -2.50
CA GLY A 131 -10.17 6.31 -1.29
C GLY A 131 -10.41 4.81 -1.22
N PHE A 132 -11.13 4.40 -0.17
CA PHE A 132 -11.44 3.00 0.06
C PHE A 132 -12.43 2.44 -0.97
N THR A 133 -12.08 1.30 -1.54
CA THR A 133 -13.01 0.42 -2.29
C THR A 133 -13.58 -0.67 -1.39
N ASN A 134 -12.87 -1.04 -0.32
CA ASN A 134 -13.34 -1.92 0.75
C ASN A 134 -12.78 -1.44 2.10
N ASN A 135 -13.62 -1.35 3.13
CA ASN A 135 -13.19 -0.98 4.47
C ASN A 135 -14.11 -1.61 5.52
N THR A 136 -13.79 -2.83 5.91
CA THR A 136 -14.66 -3.65 6.78
C THR A 136 -13.91 -4.14 8.00
N ALA A 137 -14.63 -4.30 9.10
CA ALA A 137 -14.13 -4.93 10.32
C ALA A 137 -15.24 -5.78 10.93
N TYR A 138 -15.04 -7.09 10.93
CA TYR A 138 -16.01 -8.07 11.42
C TYR A 138 -15.51 -8.69 12.71
N ALA A 139 -16.40 -8.84 13.69
CA ALA A 139 -16.12 -9.63 14.87
C ALA A 139 -16.16 -11.12 14.50
N ASN A 140 -15.09 -11.86 14.78
CA ASN A 140 -15.03 -13.29 14.45
C ASN A 140 -15.35 -14.12 15.70
N LEU A 141 -16.64 -14.21 16.03
CA LEU A 141 -17.11 -15.04 17.14
C LEU A 141 -18.03 -16.16 16.63
N PRO A 142 -17.74 -17.45 16.93
CA PRO A 142 -16.50 -17.96 17.55
C PRO A 142 -15.31 -17.98 16.56
N GLY A 143 -14.12 -17.60 17.01
CA GLY A 143 -12.92 -17.55 16.17
C GLY A 143 -11.67 -17.11 16.94
N PRO A 144 -10.46 -17.26 16.36
CA PRO A 144 -9.21 -16.91 17.02
C PRO A 144 -9.00 -15.38 17.14
N TYR A 145 -9.71 -14.58 16.35
CA TYR A 145 -9.60 -13.13 16.33
C TYR A 145 -10.80 -12.48 16.99
N ALA A 146 -10.57 -11.42 17.76
CA ALA A 146 -11.64 -10.51 18.16
C ALA A 146 -12.20 -9.80 16.92
N TYR A 147 -11.33 -9.36 16.01
CA TYR A 147 -11.73 -8.74 14.75
C TYR A 147 -10.84 -9.17 13.58
N THR A 148 -11.44 -9.37 12.40
CA THR A 148 -10.74 -9.30 11.12
C THR A 148 -11.07 -7.99 10.44
N VAL A 149 -10.04 -7.23 10.10
CA VAL A 149 -10.12 -5.96 9.39
C VAL A 149 -9.62 -6.17 7.97
N THR A 150 -10.44 -5.83 7.00
CA THR A 150 -10.13 -5.92 5.57
C THR A 150 -10.21 -4.54 4.95
N MET A 151 -9.14 -4.11 4.30
CA MET A 151 -9.04 -2.78 3.72
C MET A 151 -8.51 -2.89 2.29
N GLN A 152 -9.17 -2.21 1.37
CA GLN A 152 -8.76 -2.05 0.00
C GLN A 152 -9.01 -0.61 -0.40
N ALA A 153 -8.06 -0.02 -1.11
CA ALA A 153 -8.19 1.33 -1.60
C ALA A 153 -7.58 1.43 -2.99
N THR A 154 -7.83 2.56 -3.65
CA THR A 154 -7.36 2.78 -5.03
C THR A 154 -6.51 4.03 -5.07
N TRP A 155 -5.38 3.96 -5.76
CA TRP A 155 -4.60 5.13 -6.15
C TRP A 155 -4.51 5.21 -7.67
N GLU A 156 -4.34 6.42 -8.19
CA GLU A 156 -4.18 6.68 -9.62
C GLU A 156 -3.06 7.68 -9.86
N GLN A 157 -2.24 7.44 -10.87
CA GLN A 157 -1.23 8.36 -11.33
C GLN A 157 -1.66 9.03 -12.63
N CYS A 158 -1.67 10.35 -12.65
CA CYS A 158 -1.86 11.13 -13.87
C CYS A 158 -0.67 12.07 -14.13
N ILE A 159 -0.09 11.95 -15.32
CA ILE A 159 1.02 12.78 -15.79
C ILE A 159 0.45 13.78 -16.80
N ILE A 160 0.72 15.07 -16.63
CA ILE A 160 0.10 16.17 -17.41
C ILE A 160 0.12 15.91 -18.92
N LYS A 161 1.25 15.43 -19.46
CA LYS A 161 1.41 15.19 -20.90
C LYS A 161 0.61 13.97 -21.41
N TRP A 162 0.30 13.03 -20.52
CA TRP A 162 -0.13 11.68 -20.89
C TRP A 162 -1.50 11.26 -20.35
N GLY A 163 -2.08 12.04 -19.44
CA GLY A 163 -3.30 11.67 -18.71
C GLY A 163 -2.99 10.65 -17.61
N CYS A 164 -3.97 9.84 -17.24
CA CYS A 164 -3.83 8.83 -16.19
C CYS A 164 -3.23 7.55 -16.77
N VAL A 165 -2.06 7.18 -16.24
CA VAL A 165 -1.14 6.20 -16.85
C VAL A 165 -1.00 4.92 -16.04
N ALA A 166 -1.35 4.96 -14.77
CA ALA A 166 -1.19 3.86 -13.83
C ALA A 166 -2.22 3.99 -12.72
N SER A 167 -2.70 2.86 -12.22
CA SER A 167 -3.52 2.79 -11.02
C SER A 167 -3.19 1.51 -10.27
N GLY A 168 -3.44 1.51 -8.97
CA GLY A 168 -3.26 0.32 -8.13
C GLY A 168 -4.40 0.18 -7.14
N ASN A 169 -4.72 -1.06 -6.80
CA ASN A 169 -5.76 -1.42 -5.85
C ASN A 169 -5.17 -2.17 -4.64
N PRO A 170 -4.29 -1.52 -3.85
CA PRO A 170 -3.67 -2.15 -2.70
C PRO A 170 -4.73 -2.71 -1.74
N PHE A 171 -4.48 -3.92 -1.27
CA PHE A 171 -5.34 -4.65 -0.34
C PHE A 171 -4.52 -5.01 0.90
N THR A 172 -5.15 -5.01 2.06
CA THR A 172 -4.58 -5.55 3.29
C THR A 172 -5.63 -6.19 4.19
N GLN A 173 -5.16 -7.10 5.03
CA GLN A 173 -5.97 -7.74 6.05
C GLN A 173 -5.21 -7.87 7.36
N PHE A 174 -5.81 -7.36 8.43
CA PHE A 174 -5.33 -7.51 9.80
C PHE A 174 -6.26 -8.43 10.56
N GLY A 175 -5.74 -9.23 11.48
CA GLY A 175 -6.56 -9.82 12.52
C GLY A 175 -6.04 -9.45 13.90
N VAL A 176 -6.95 -8.95 14.72
CA VAL A 176 -6.69 -8.47 16.07
C VAL A 176 -7.18 -9.56 17.03
N TYR A 177 -6.28 -10.05 17.88
CA TYR A 177 -6.58 -11.03 18.91
C TYR A 177 -7.24 -10.37 20.13
N PHE A 178 -7.90 -11.18 20.95
CA PHE A 178 -8.58 -10.71 22.18
C PHE A 178 -7.63 -10.08 23.20
N ASP A 179 -6.37 -10.53 23.24
CA ASP A 179 -5.34 -10.00 24.12
C ASP A 179 -4.75 -8.65 23.64
N GLY A 180 -5.24 -8.13 22.51
CA GLY A 180 -4.80 -6.88 21.92
C GLY A 180 -3.59 -7.01 20.99
N THR A 181 -3.03 -8.21 20.81
CA THR A 181 -2.02 -8.47 19.77
C THR A 181 -2.68 -8.50 18.39
N TYR A 182 -1.87 -8.43 17.34
CA TYR A 182 -2.37 -8.50 15.96
C TYR A 182 -1.44 -9.31 15.08
N HIS A 183 -2.00 -9.82 13.98
CA HIS A 183 -1.25 -10.47 12.92
C HIS A 183 -1.74 -9.97 11.56
N ILE A 184 -0.90 -10.15 10.55
CA ILE A 184 -1.25 -9.90 9.14
C ILE A 184 -1.81 -11.19 8.57
N VAL A 185 -3.00 -11.14 7.97
CA VAL A 185 -3.69 -12.33 7.44
C VAL A 185 -3.38 -12.53 5.94
N GLN A 186 -2.89 -11.50 5.25
CA GLN A 186 -2.86 -11.47 3.80
C GLN A 186 -1.86 -12.43 3.15
N ARG A 187 -2.36 -13.23 2.19
CA ARG A 187 -1.59 -14.00 1.21
C ARG A 187 -1.35 -13.14 -0.03
N GLN A 188 -0.13 -13.21 -0.58
CA GLN A 188 0.23 -12.64 -1.88
C GLN A 188 -0.60 -13.26 -3.01
#